data_AF-A0A4Q1QV00-F1
#
_entry.id   AF-A0A4Q1QV00-F1
#
_cell.length_a   1.000
_cell.length_b   1.000
_cell.length_c   1.000
_cell.angle_alpha   90.00
_cell.angle_beta   90.00
_cell.angle_gamma   90.00
#
_symmetry.space_group_name_H-M   'P 1'
#
loop_
_entity.id
_entity.type
_entity.pdbx_description
1 polymer ?
#
loop_
_entity_poly.entity_id
_entity_poly.type
_entity_poly.pdbx_seq_one_letter_code
_entity_poly.pdbx_strand_id
1 'polypeptide(L)'
;MAWRKSSYSDGGEDNCVEVSDGFPGVVPVRDSKNPTGGVLLFPATAWSGFIATVKNGRLLTPAERAERARKALTTLKEWNGYVPAAAQQQDLDCELDRRLAQVTGR
;
A
#
# COMPACT_ATOMS: atom_id res chain seq x y z
N MET A 1 -17.88 15.74 8.88
CA MET A 1 -16.71 15.09 8.25
C MET A 1 -17.10 14.73 6.83
N ALA A 2 -16.27 15.04 5.85
CA ALA A 2 -16.54 14.75 4.44
C ALA A 2 -15.44 13.86 3.87
N TRP A 3 -15.85 12.76 3.25
CA TRP A 3 -14.97 11.89 2.48
C TRP A 3 -14.88 12.40 1.05
N ARG A 4 -13.68 12.39 0.48
CA ARG A 4 -13.39 12.91 -0.85
C ARG A 4 -12.76 11.81 -1.69
N LYS A 5 -13.42 11.48 -2.80
CA LYS A 5 -12.87 10.65 -3.88
C LYS A 5 -12.03 11.48 -4.85
N SER A 6 -11.16 10.82 -5.60
CA SER A 6 -10.49 11.44 -6.75
C SER A 6 -11.49 11.73 -7.86
N SER A 7 -11.34 12.86 -8.56
CA SER A 7 -12.09 13.17 -9.78
C SER A 7 -11.73 12.26 -10.96
N TYR A 8 -10.64 11.50 -10.86
CA TYR A 8 -10.24 10.47 -11.84
C TYR A 8 -10.94 9.13 -11.61
N SER A 9 -11.78 9.01 -10.58
CA SER A 9 -12.49 7.77 -10.21
C SER A 9 -13.87 7.62 -10.87
N ASP A 10 -14.27 8.54 -11.76
CA ASP A 10 -15.61 8.56 -12.38
C ASP A 10 -15.75 7.69 -13.64
N GLY A 11 -14.72 6.92 -14.01
CA GLY A 11 -14.65 6.22 -15.30
C GLY A 11 -14.27 4.72 -15.29
N GLY A 12 -14.34 4.01 -14.16
CA GLY A 12 -14.04 2.57 -14.13
C GLY A 12 -14.31 1.88 -12.79
N GLU A 13 -14.44 0.55 -12.82
CA GLU A 13 -14.94 -0.26 -11.70
C GLU A 13 -13.96 -0.48 -10.53
N ASP A 14 -12.65 -0.37 -10.72
CA ASP A 14 -11.71 -1.02 -9.80
C ASP A 14 -10.74 -0.05 -9.09
N ASN A 15 -10.82 -0.04 -7.75
CA ASN A 15 -9.86 0.56 -6.78
C ASN A 15 -10.06 2.04 -6.38
N CYS A 16 -11.28 2.41 -5.98
CA CYS A 16 -11.54 3.75 -5.43
C CYS A 16 -11.15 3.82 -3.94
N VAL A 17 -10.20 4.71 -3.60
CA VAL A 17 -9.90 5.10 -2.21
C VAL A 17 -10.54 6.46 -1.89
N GLU A 18 -10.96 6.65 -0.65
CA GLU A 18 -11.43 7.95 -0.15
C GLU A 18 -10.51 8.47 0.93
N VAL A 19 -10.34 9.79 0.98
CA VAL A 19 -9.58 10.46 2.03
C VAL A 19 -10.46 11.49 2.73
N SER A 20 -10.20 11.76 4.01
CA SER A 20 -10.89 12.83 4.73
C SER A 20 -9.91 13.87 5.24
N ASP A 21 -10.23 15.14 5.00
CA ASP A 21 -9.44 16.28 5.49
C ASP A 21 -9.98 16.79 6.83
N GLY A 22 -9.23 17.70 7.45
CA GLY A 22 -9.69 18.43 8.64
C GLY A 22 -9.47 17.70 9.96
N PHE A 23 -8.71 16.60 9.96
CA PHE A 23 -8.24 15.94 11.18
C PHE A 23 -6.87 16.50 11.57
N PRO A 24 -6.70 17.04 12.80
CA PRO A 24 -5.41 17.54 13.24
C PRO A 24 -4.34 16.44 13.23
N GLY A 25 -3.28 16.65 12.46
CA GLY A 25 -2.09 15.80 12.46
C GLY A 25 -2.21 14.46 11.70
N VAL A 26 -3.40 14.09 11.22
CA VAL A 26 -3.61 12.83 10.50
C VAL A 26 -4.49 12.97 9.27
N VAL A 27 -4.34 12.05 8.33
CA VAL A 27 -5.16 11.90 7.13
C VAL A 27 -5.77 10.50 7.12
N PRO A 28 -7.06 10.37 7.44
CA PRO A 28 -7.80 9.13 7.28
C PRO A 28 -7.96 8.72 5.81
N VAL A 29 -7.70 7.45 5.53
CA VAL A 29 -7.87 6.82 4.21
C VAL A 29 -8.69 5.55 4.37
N ARG A 30 -9.67 5.34 3.51
CA ARG A 30 -10.48 4.11 3.50
C ARG A 30 -10.74 3.61 2.09
N ASP A 31 -11.18 2.36 2.04
CA ASP A 31 -11.73 1.76 0.83
C ASP A 31 -13.16 2.28 0.56
N SER A 32 -13.41 2.79 -0.64
CA SER A 32 -14.74 3.27 -1.03
C SER A 32 -15.76 2.12 -1.13
N LYS A 33 -15.30 0.90 -1.44
CA LYS A 33 -16.16 -0.29 -1.62
C LYS A 33 -16.52 -0.94 -0.29
N ASN A 34 -15.74 -0.66 0.76
CA ASN A 34 -15.99 -1.09 2.13
C ASN A 34 -16.02 0.09 3.11
N PRO A 35 -17.00 1.01 3.01
CA PRO A 35 -17.02 2.25 3.78
C PRO A 35 -17.22 2.04 5.29
N THR A 36 -17.73 0.87 5.69
CA THR A 36 -17.85 0.42 7.09
C THR A 36 -16.64 -0.39 7.57
N GLY A 37 -15.68 -0.65 6.68
CA GLY A 37 -14.43 -1.32 6.99
C GLY A 37 -13.45 -0.45 7.77
N GLY A 38 -12.24 -0.98 7.96
CA GLY A 38 -11.18 -0.29 8.68
C GLY A 38 -10.72 0.98 7.99
N VAL A 39 -10.38 1.99 8.78
CA VAL A 39 -9.81 3.27 8.33
C VAL A 39 -8.33 3.29 8.68
N LEU A 40 -7.48 3.57 7.69
CA LEU A 40 -6.04 3.76 7.90
C LEU A 40 -5.77 5.23 8.23
N LEU A 41 -5.04 5.48 9.31
CA LEU A 41 -4.67 6.83 9.74
C LEU A 41 -3.20 7.08 9.42
N PHE A 42 -2.94 8.01 8.51
CA PHE A 42 -1.58 8.42 8.18
C PHE A 42 -1.22 9.73 8.87
N PRO A 43 -0.02 9.88 9.45
CA PRO A 43 0.46 11.19 9.88
C PRO A 43 0.44 12.17 8.71
N ALA A 44 -0.01 13.40 8.95
CA ALA A 44 -0.14 14.41 7.89
C ALA A 44 1.18 14.68 7.15
N THR A 45 2.30 14.68 7.87
CA THR A 45 3.64 14.84 7.29
C THR A 45 4.02 13.71 6.35
N ALA A 46 3.70 12.47 6.72
CA ALA A 46 3.93 11.29 5.90
C ALA A 46 3.04 11.32 4.64
N TRP A 47 1.77 11.71 4.80
CA TRP A 47 0.84 11.88 3.68
C TRP A 47 1.33 12.94 2.68
N SER A 48 1.75 14.11 3.16
CA SER A 48 2.30 15.16 2.29
C SER A 48 3.57 14.70 1.56
N GLY A 49 4.47 14.00 2.25
CA GLY A 49 5.67 13.42 1.65
C GLY A 49 5.33 12.40 0.55
N PHE A 50 4.39 11.50 0.82
CA PHE A 50 3.92 10.52 -0.16
C PHE A 50 3.38 11.19 -1.43
N ILE A 51 2.47 12.16 -1.28
CA ILE A 51 1.88 12.86 -2.43
C ILE A 51 2.96 13.60 -3.24
N ALA A 52 3.94 14.21 -2.57
CA ALA A 52 5.07 14.84 -3.25
C ALA A 52 5.91 13.81 -4.04
N THR A 53 6.19 12.64 -3.48
CA THR A 53 6.91 11.56 -4.17
C THR A 53 6.15 11.09 -5.43
N VAL A 54 4.84 10.87 -5.31
CA VAL A 54 3.99 10.43 -6.43
C VAL A 54 3.96 11.47 -7.55
N LYS A 55 3.72 12.75 -7.22
CA LYS A 55 3.67 13.84 -8.21
C LYS A 55 4.99 14.01 -8.97
N ASN A 56 6.10 13.75 -8.31
CA ASN A 56 7.42 13.86 -8.92
C ASN A 56 7.85 12.60 -9.68
N GLY A 57 6.98 11.58 -9.81
CA GLY A 57 7.32 10.33 -10.51
C GLY A 57 8.42 9.53 -9.83
N ARG A 58 8.66 9.75 -8.53
CA ARG A 58 9.76 9.14 -7.77
C ARG A 58 9.38 7.80 -7.13
N LEU A 59 8.32 7.16 -7.64
CA LEU A 59 7.99 5.79 -7.27
C LEU A 59 8.99 4.85 -7.93
N LEU A 60 9.54 3.93 -7.15
CA LEU A 60 10.44 2.91 -7.68
C LEU A 60 9.71 2.08 -8.73
N THR A 61 10.32 1.90 -9.90
CA THR A 61 9.92 0.92 -10.91
C THR A 61 9.94 -0.49 -10.33
N PRO A 62 9.25 -1.47 -10.93
CA PRO A 62 9.32 -2.86 -10.49
C PRO A 62 10.75 -3.39 -10.37
N ALA A 63 11.62 -3.04 -11.33
CA ALA A 63 13.03 -3.42 -11.32
C ALA A 63 13.79 -2.80 -10.14
N GLU A 64 13.63 -1.50 -9.88
CA GLU A 64 14.27 -0.82 -8.75
C GLU A 64 13.77 -1.34 -7.40
N ARG A 65 12.47 -1.67 -7.29
CA ARG A 65 11.92 -2.32 -6.08
C ARG A 65 12.54 -3.68 -5.85
N ALA A 66 12.64 -4.50 -6.90
CA ALA A 66 13.26 -5.82 -6.82
C ALA A 66 14.73 -5.73 -6.40
N GLU A 67 15.48 -4.78 -6.96
CA GLU A 67 16.87 -4.56 -6.60
C GLU A 67 17.02 -4.12 -5.14
N ARG A 68 16.19 -3.18 -4.69
CA ARG A 68 16.18 -2.74 -3.29
C ARG A 68 15.81 -3.88 -2.34
N ALA A 69 14.88 -4.75 -2.72
CA ALA A 69 14.51 -5.93 -1.94
C ALA A 69 15.68 -6.92 -1.83
N ARG A 70 16.41 -7.18 -2.92
CA ARG A 70 17.63 -8.02 -2.89
C ARG A 70 18.68 -7.45 -1.93
N LYS A 71 18.93 -6.14 -2.01
CA LYS A 71 19.87 -5.46 -1.10
C LYS A 71 19.44 -5.56 0.36
N ALA A 72 18.14 -5.42 0.63
CA ALA A 72 17.58 -5.58 1.97
C ALA A 72 17.76 -7.02 2.48
N LEU A 73 17.53 -8.04 1.64
CA LEU A 73 17.77 -9.44 1.99
C LEU A 73 19.24 -9.72 2.31
N THR A 74 20.19 -9.17 1.55
CA THR A 74 21.62 -9.28 1.89
C THR A 74 21.91 -8.68 3.27
N THR A 75 21.38 -7.48 3.53
CA THR A 75 21.55 -6.80 4.81
C THR A 75 20.96 -7.61 5.98
N LEU A 76 19.77 -8.17 5.78
CA LEU A 76 19.11 -9.00 6.80
C LEU A 76 19.89 -10.29 7.05
N LYS A 77 20.36 -10.97 6.00
CA LYS A 77 21.21 -12.16 6.13
C LYS A 77 22.46 -11.87 6.96
N GLU A 78 23.11 -10.75 6.72
CA GLU A 78 24.29 -10.33 7.50
C GLU A 78 23.94 -9.97 8.95
N TRP A 79 22.80 -9.32 9.17
CA TRP A 79 22.42 -8.81 10.49
C TRP A 79 21.88 -9.87 11.44
N ASN A 80 21.04 -10.79 10.97
CA ASN A 80 20.35 -11.77 11.82
C ASN A 80 20.27 -13.17 11.20
N GLY A 81 20.99 -13.42 10.10
CA GLY A 81 20.95 -14.70 9.42
C GLY A 81 19.65 -14.98 8.67
N TYR A 82 18.76 -13.99 8.50
CA TYR A 82 17.47 -14.18 7.83
C TYR A 82 17.68 -14.59 6.37
N VAL A 83 17.37 -15.86 6.11
CA VAL A 83 17.32 -16.46 4.78
C VAL A 83 15.99 -17.22 4.72
N PRO A 84 14.95 -16.66 4.07
CA PRO A 84 13.67 -17.34 4.00
C PRO A 84 13.82 -18.65 3.21
N ALA A 85 13.27 -19.75 3.74
CA ALA A 85 13.20 -20.99 2.99
C ALA A 85 12.25 -20.84 1.80
N ALA A 86 12.51 -21.55 0.70
CA ALA A 86 11.66 -21.51 -0.49
C ALA A 86 10.19 -21.87 -0.16
N ALA A 87 9.98 -22.82 0.76
CA ALA A 87 8.64 -23.17 1.25
C ALA A 87 7.95 -22.00 1.99
N GLN A 88 8.67 -21.27 2.84
CA GLN A 88 8.12 -20.11 3.55
C GLN A 88 7.71 -19.00 2.59
N GLN A 89 8.51 -18.77 1.54
CA GLN A 89 8.17 -17.79 0.50
C GLN A 89 6.92 -18.25 -0.29
N GLN A 90 6.87 -19.53 -0.66
CA GLN A 90 5.73 -20.10 -1.38
C GLN A 90 4.43 -20.03 -0.54
N ASP A 91 4.49 -20.30 0.76
CA ASP A 91 3.35 -20.17 1.66
C ASP A 91 2.85 -18.72 1.74
N LEU A 92 3.77 -17.75 1.80
CA LEU A 92 3.43 -16.33 1.81
C LEU A 92 2.81 -15.87 0.49
N ASP A 93 3.34 -16.33 -0.64
CA ASP A 93 2.82 -16.02 -1.97
C ASP A 93 1.40 -16.61 -2.14
N CYS A 94 1.18 -17.86 -1.75
CA CYS A 94 -0.15 -18.49 -1.76
C CYS A 94 -1.15 -17.76 -0.85
N GLU A 95 -0.72 -17.31 0.34
CA GLU A 95 -1.57 -16.53 1.24
C GLU A 95 -1.90 -15.15 0.66
N LEU A 96 -0.97 -14.51 -0.03
CA LEU A 96 -1.19 -13.24 -0.70
C LEU A 96 -2.23 -13.39 -1.82
N ASP A 97 -2.08 -14.41 -2.67
CA ASP A 97 -3.02 -14.72 -3.76
C ASP A 97 -4.42 -15.01 -3.21
N ARG A 98 -4.52 -15.78 -2.13
CA ARG A 98 -5.80 -16.06 -1.44
C ARG A 98 -6.49 -14.77 -0.99
N ARG A 99 -5.74 -13.84 -0.40
CA ARG A 99 -6.29 -12.55 0.06
C ARG A 99 -6.68 -11.65 -1.09
N LEU A 100 -5.87 -11.58 -2.15
CA LEU A 100 -6.20 -10.81 -3.34
C LEU A 100 -7.51 -11.32 -3.97
N ALA A 101 -7.67 -12.64 -4.12
CA ALA A 101 -8.90 -13.23 -4.64
C ALA A 101 -10.15 -12.89 -3.79
N GLN A 102 -10.02 -12.82 -2.46
CA GLN A 102 -11.11 -12.43 -1.56
C GLN A 102 -11.50 -10.95 -1.72
N VAL A 103 -10.55 -10.09 -2.06
CA VAL A 103 -10.77 -8.65 -2.25
C VAL A 103 -11.33 -8.36 -3.64
N THR A 104 -10.90 -9.09 -4.68
CA THR A 104 -11.35 -8.87 -6.06
C THR A 104 -12.64 -9.62 -6.43
N GLY A 105 -13.06 -10.61 -5.65
CA GLY A 105 -14.28 -11.40 -5.89
C GLY A 105 -15.56 -10.82 -5.27
N ARG A 106 -15.55 -9.56 -4.86
CA ARG A 106 -16.66 -8.84 -4.21
C ARG A 106 -16.91 -7.50 -4.91
#